data_AF-A0A847EXW7-F1
#
_entry.id   AF-A0A847EXW7-F1
#
_cell.length_a   1.000
_cell.length_b   1.000
_cell.length_c   1.000
_cell.angle_alpha   90.00
_cell.angle_beta   90.00
_cell.angle_gamma   90.00
#
_symmetry.space_group_name_H-M   'P 1'
#
loop_
_entity.id
_entity.type
_entity.pdbx_description
1 polymer ?
#
loop_
_entity_poly.entity_id
_entity_poly.type
_entity_poly.pdbx_seq_one_letter_code
_entity_poly.pdbx_strand_id
1 'polypeptide(L)'
;TNPVFPADDRLLYFDGYWQTDRFVNALPDVHSLLAPKEPEPSIYCDWLERINDTHAVSLHVRRGDYFSTPYKERYGICDASYYEAAIERMTTGREEATLFVFSDEPEWVRQHLRLPRTVQVIDNASINPFWYILLMAQCKDNILSNSSFSWWGAYLNRFADKRIIAPKRWMLDREDTLALEGWLQL
;
A
#
# COMPACT_ATOMS: atom_id res chain seq x y z
N THR A 1 -16.80 -8.80 19.86
CA THR A 1 -16.68 -8.76 21.33
C THR A 1 -15.27 -8.34 21.68
N ASN A 2 -15.06 -7.54 22.73
CA ASN A 2 -13.70 -7.23 23.18
C ASN A 2 -13.09 -8.51 23.79
N PRO A 3 -11.85 -8.86 23.44
CA PRO A 3 -11.18 -10.00 24.05
C PRO A 3 -11.05 -9.79 25.57
N VAL A 4 -11.33 -10.85 26.33
CA VAL A 4 -11.06 -10.90 27.78
C VAL A 4 -9.63 -11.44 27.93
N PHE A 5 -8.73 -10.61 28.45
CA PHE A 5 -7.34 -11.00 28.64
C PHE A 5 -7.16 -11.70 30.00
N PRO A 6 -6.43 -12.83 30.06
CA PRO A 6 -6.06 -13.44 31.34
C PRO A 6 -5.20 -12.49 32.18
N ALA A 7 -5.37 -12.53 33.49
CA ALA A 7 -4.67 -11.66 34.45
C ALA A 7 -3.28 -12.17 34.86
N ASP A 8 -2.67 -13.06 34.07
CA ASP A 8 -1.35 -13.64 34.35
C ASP A 8 -0.27 -13.14 33.39
N ASP A 9 0.99 -13.41 33.73
CA ASP A 9 2.18 -12.94 33.00
C ASP A 9 2.42 -13.67 31.67
N ARG A 10 1.38 -14.23 31.04
CA ARG A 10 1.54 -14.92 29.76
C ARG A 10 1.78 -13.92 28.64
N LEU A 11 2.77 -14.22 27.81
CA LEU A 11 2.97 -13.56 26.54
C LEU A 11 1.80 -13.92 25.61
N LEU A 12 1.02 -12.93 25.21
CA LEU A 12 -0.05 -13.09 24.24
C LEU A 12 0.43 -12.64 22.86
N TYR A 13 0.27 -13.52 21.88
CA TYR A 13 0.55 -13.23 20.47
C TYR A 13 -0.77 -13.10 19.72
N PHE A 14 -0.94 -11.98 19.03
CA PHE A 14 -2.10 -11.73 18.19
C PHE A 14 -1.67 -11.70 16.72
N ASP A 15 -2.39 -12.42 15.89
CA ASP A 15 -2.19 -12.46 14.45
C ASP A 15 -3.34 -11.76 13.73
N GLY A 16 -3.04 -10.93 12.74
CA GLY A 16 -4.03 -10.15 12.01
C GLY A 16 -3.42 -9.10 11.08
N TYR A 17 -4.28 -8.50 10.26
CA TYR A 17 -3.87 -7.45 9.31
C TYR A 17 -3.92 -6.03 9.90
N TRP A 18 -4.75 -5.81 10.93
CA TRP A 18 -4.84 -4.55 11.68
C TRP A 18 -5.21 -3.30 10.86
N GLN A 19 -5.95 -3.50 9.75
CA GLN A 19 -6.31 -2.45 8.78
C GLN A 19 -7.65 -1.77 9.09
N THR A 20 -7.82 -1.21 10.30
CA THR A 20 -9.02 -0.42 10.62
C THR A 20 -8.66 0.79 11.45
N ASP A 21 -9.46 1.85 11.30
CA ASP A 21 -9.41 3.06 12.13
C ASP A 21 -9.36 2.73 13.63
N ARG A 22 -10.19 1.78 14.08
CA ARG A 22 -10.24 1.34 15.48
C ARG A 22 -8.89 0.88 16.01
N PHE A 23 -8.14 0.11 15.22
CA PHE A 23 -6.83 -0.38 15.65
C PHE A 23 -5.80 0.72 15.60
N VAL A 24 -5.73 1.44 14.49
CA VAL A 24 -4.66 2.39 14.27
C VAL A 24 -4.80 3.66 15.12
N ASN A 25 -6.03 4.09 15.43
CA ASN A 25 -6.31 5.19 16.37
C ASN A 25 -6.00 4.82 17.82
N ALA A 26 -5.88 3.53 18.15
CA ALA A 26 -5.49 3.07 19.48
C ALA A 26 -3.96 3.02 19.68
N LEU A 27 -3.17 3.20 18.61
CA LEU A 27 -1.71 3.17 18.67
C LEU A 27 -1.15 4.58 18.93
N PRO A 28 -0.48 4.84 20.08
CA PRO A 28 -0.05 6.18 20.47
C PRO A 28 1.07 6.74 19.57
N ASP A 29 1.96 5.88 19.06
CA ASP A 29 2.95 6.24 18.05
C ASP A 29 3.26 5.04 17.15
N VAL A 30 2.40 4.85 16.15
CA VAL A 30 2.52 3.77 15.17
C VAL A 30 3.83 3.82 14.37
N HIS A 31 4.42 5.00 14.19
CA HIS A 31 5.62 5.15 13.37
C HIS A 31 6.87 4.70 14.12
N SER A 32 7.00 5.11 15.38
CA SER A 32 8.08 4.60 16.23
C SER A 32 7.91 3.11 16.50
N LEU A 33 6.68 2.63 16.63
CA LEU A 33 6.39 1.20 16.85
C LEU A 33 6.82 0.33 15.67
N LEU A 34 6.62 0.82 14.44
CA LEU A 34 6.86 0.04 13.21
C LEU A 34 8.21 0.35 12.56
N ALA A 35 9.08 1.16 13.17
CA ALA A 35 10.41 1.43 12.63
C ALA A 35 11.27 0.15 12.58
N PRO A 36 11.87 -0.20 11.42
CA PRO A 36 12.85 -1.28 11.35
C PRO A 36 14.01 -1.04 12.32
N LYS A 37 14.45 -2.11 12.98
CA LYS A 37 15.61 -2.08 13.89
C LYS A 37 16.94 -2.29 13.16
N GLU A 38 16.88 -2.70 11.90
CA GLU A 38 18.03 -2.91 11.03
C GLU A 38 18.39 -1.61 10.29
N PRO A 39 19.65 -1.46 9.82
CA PRO A 39 20.06 -0.28 9.07
C PRO A 39 19.33 -0.18 7.72
N GLU A 40 19.19 1.04 7.23
CA GLU A 40 18.62 1.34 5.92
C GLU A 40 19.44 0.66 4.80
N PRO A 41 18.83 -0.20 3.96
CA PRO A 41 19.49 -0.77 2.79
C PRO A 41 19.83 0.32 1.77
N SER A 42 20.96 0.21 1.06
CA SER A 42 21.34 1.19 0.03
C SER A 42 20.24 1.39 -1.03
N ILE A 43 19.59 0.30 -1.45
CA ILE A 43 18.49 0.34 -2.41
C ILE A 43 17.29 1.15 -1.90
N TYR A 44 17.03 1.16 -0.60
CA TYR A 44 15.99 2.01 0.00
C TYR A 44 16.38 3.48 -0.15
N CYS A 45 17.61 3.83 0.21
CA CYS A 45 18.13 5.20 0.10
C CYS A 45 18.10 5.72 -1.34
N ASP A 46 18.51 4.89 -2.31
CA ASP A 46 18.53 5.24 -3.73
C ASP A 46 17.12 5.57 -4.26
N TRP A 47 16.11 4.77 -3.86
CA TRP A 47 14.72 5.03 -4.24
C TRP A 47 14.14 6.22 -3.49
N LEU A 48 14.50 6.40 -2.23
CA LEU A 48 14.05 7.51 -1.42
C LEU A 48 14.50 8.86 -2.00
N GLU A 49 15.74 8.96 -2.46
CA GLU A 49 16.26 10.15 -3.15
C GLU A 49 15.39 10.51 -4.37
N ARG A 50 15.12 9.54 -5.24
CA ARG A 50 14.27 9.73 -6.43
C ARG A 50 12.83 10.10 -6.09
N ILE A 51 12.28 9.54 -5.02
CA ILE A 51 10.94 9.85 -4.52
C ILE A 51 10.90 11.31 -4.04
N ASN A 52 11.91 11.74 -3.29
CA ASN A 52 11.99 13.10 -2.75
C ASN A 52 12.19 14.17 -3.82
N ASP A 53 12.87 13.84 -4.92
CA ASP A 53 13.12 14.76 -6.03
C ASP A 53 11.91 14.99 -6.96
N THR A 54 10.79 14.30 -6.73
CA THR A 54 9.62 14.34 -7.62
C THR A 54 8.31 14.58 -6.88
N HIS A 55 7.22 14.85 -7.62
CA HIS A 55 5.89 14.61 -7.08
C HIS A 55 5.58 13.12 -7.20
N ALA A 56 6.11 12.35 -6.26
CA ALA A 56 5.96 10.90 -6.24
C ALA A 56 4.53 10.45 -5.90
N VAL A 57 4.00 9.54 -6.71
CA VAL A 57 2.74 8.82 -6.47
C VAL A 57 3.08 7.33 -6.37
N SER A 58 2.76 6.68 -5.25
CA SER A 58 2.93 5.22 -5.18
C SER A 58 1.77 4.52 -5.86
N LEU A 59 2.04 3.51 -6.67
CA LEU A 59 1.07 2.53 -7.12
C LEU A 59 1.47 1.16 -6.61
N HIS A 60 0.59 0.48 -5.87
CA HIS A 60 0.79 -0.91 -5.50
C HIS A 60 -0.10 -1.83 -6.33
N VAL A 61 0.52 -2.80 -7.01
CA VAL A 61 -0.16 -3.84 -7.77
C VAL A 61 0.07 -5.16 -7.05
N ARG A 62 -1.01 -5.84 -6.63
CA ARG A 62 -0.93 -7.17 -6.01
C ARG A 62 -1.52 -8.21 -6.95
N ARG A 63 -0.73 -9.23 -7.31
CA ARG A 63 -1.17 -10.31 -8.20
C ARG A 63 -0.78 -11.69 -7.70
N GLY A 64 0.51 -11.97 -7.56
CA GLY A 64 1.11 -13.30 -7.44
C GLY A 64 0.18 -14.38 -6.87
N ASP A 65 0.13 -14.50 -5.54
CA ASP A 65 -0.71 -15.50 -4.87
C ASP A 65 -2.22 -15.19 -4.99
N TYR A 66 -2.61 -13.92 -5.20
CA TYR A 66 -4.01 -13.51 -5.32
C TYR A 66 -4.72 -14.15 -6.52
N PHE A 67 -4.00 -14.53 -7.57
CA PHE A 67 -4.58 -15.25 -8.72
C PHE A 67 -4.67 -16.78 -8.52
N SER A 68 -4.24 -17.29 -7.36
CA SER A 68 -4.41 -18.70 -6.98
C SER A 68 -5.67 -18.90 -6.12
N THR A 69 -6.25 -20.11 -6.15
CA THR A 69 -7.31 -20.50 -5.20
C THR A 69 -6.66 -20.78 -3.83
N PRO A 70 -7.21 -20.29 -2.71
CA PRO A 70 -8.55 -19.69 -2.55
C PRO A 70 -8.61 -18.17 -2.67
N TYR A 71 -7.49 -17.48 -2.84
CA TYR A 71 -7.43 -16.02 -2.78
C TYR A 71 -8.25 -15.33 -3.88
N LYS A 72 -8.23 -15.87 -5.10
CA LYS A 72 -9.00 -15.32 -6.22
C LYS A 72 -10.52 -15.37 -6.02
N GLU A 73 -10.98 -16.29 -5.18
CA GLU A 73 -12.40 -16.49 -4.86
C GLU A 73 -12.81 -15.69 -3.61
N ARG A 74 -11.83 -15.07 -2.93
CA ARG A 74 -12.03 -14.33 -1.69
C ARG A 74 -11.84 -12.83 -1.84
N TYR A 75 -10.82 -12.38 -2.58
CA TYR A 75 -10.47 -10.96 -2.67
C TYR A 75 -11.07 -10.32 -3.92
N GLY A 76 -11.51 -9.06 -3.79
CA GLY A 76 -11.99 -8.25 -4.91
C GLY A 76 -10.84 -7.72 -5.77
N ILE A 77 -10.01 -8.61 -6.32
CA ILE A 77 -8.74 -8.28 -6.99
C ILE A 77 -8.93 -7.12 -7.99
N CYS A 78 -8.16 -6.06 -7.78
CA CYS A 78 -8.04 -4.96 -8.73
C CYS A 78 -7.57 -5.46 -10.11
N ASP A 79 -8.36 -5.17 -11.13
CA ASP A 79 -8.03 -5.45 -12.52
C ASP A 79 -7.31 -4.27 -13.18
N ALA A 80 -6.94 -4.43 -14.46
CA ALA A 80 -6.29 -3.37 -15.22
C ALA A 80 -7.16 -2.10 -15.32
N SER A 81 -8.49 -2.23 -15.39
CA SER A 81 -9.41 -1.09 -15.50
C SER A 81 -9.41 -0.23 -14.24
N TYR A 82 -9.36 -0.85 -13.06
CA TYR A 82 -9.18 -0.14 -11.80
C TYR A 82 -7.88 0.66 -11.79
N TYR A 83 -6.75 0.03 -12.16
CA TYR A 83 -5.47 0.71 -12.13
C TYR A 83 -5.40 1.86 -13.14
N GLU A 84 -5.91 1.67 -14.36
CA GLU A 84 -5.96 2.72 -15.38
C GLU A 84 -6.81 3.91 -14.91
N ALA A 85 -8.01 3.66 -14.37
CA ALA A 85 -8.89 4.71 -13.85
C ALA A 85 -8.25 5.43 -12.63
N ALA A 86 -7.59 4.70 -11.74
CA ALA A 86 -6.91 5.27 -10.58
C ALA A 86 -5.72 6.14 -10.99
N ILE A 87 -4.89 5.67 -11.93
CA ILE A 87 -3.76 6.43 -12.48
C ILE A 87 -4.27 7.70 -13.16
N GLU A 88 -5.28 7.60 -14.03
CA GLU A 88 -5.88 8.76 -14.69
C GLU A 88 -6.39 9.77 -13.65
N ARG A 89 -7.16 9.31 -12.66
CA ARG A 89 -7.71 10.18 -11.61
C ARG A 89 -6.62 10.87 -10.79
N MET A 90 -5.51 10.19 -10.55
CA MET A 90 -4.41 10.72 -9.76
C MET A 90 -3.54 11.71 -10.56
N THR A 91 -3.37 11.47 -11.86
CA THR A 91 -2.42 12.20 -12.72
C THR A 91 -3.07 13.29 -13.59
N THR A 92 -4.39 13.28 -13.76
CA THR A 92 -5.09 14.33 -14.52
C THR A 92 -4.81 15.72 -13.94
N GLY A 93 -4.27 16.60 -14.79
CA GLY A 93 -3.87 17.95 -14.39
C GLY A 93 -2.57 18.02 -13.58
N ARG A 94 -1.79 16.93 -13.52
CA ARG A 94 -0.51 16.81 -12.79
C ARG A 94 0.56 16.15 -13.65
N GLU A 95 0.93 16.82 -14.74
CA GLU A 95 1.89 16.30 -15.73
C GLU A 95 3.29 16.03 -15.14
N GLU A 96 3.64 16.67 -14.03
CA GLU A 96 4.91 16.49 -13.29
C GLU A 96 4.90 15.32 -12.29
N ALA A 97 3.77 14.62 -12.12
CA ALA A 97 3.70 13.49 -11.22
C ALA A 97 4.53 12.31 -11.75
N THR A 98 5.32 11.68 -10.88
CA THR A 98 6.07 10.47 -11.21
C THR A 98 5.48 9.29 -10.45
N LEU A 99 5.12 8.25 -11.21
CA LEU A 99 4.53 7.04 -10.64
C LEU A 99 5.63 6.07 -10.21
N PHE A 100 5.66 5.68 -8.94
CA PHE A 100 6.53 4.64 -8.42
C PHE A 100 5.69 3.38 -8.18
N VAL A 101 5.96 2.33 -8.96
CA VAL A 101 5.17 1.10 -8.95
C VAL A 101 5.85 0.02 -8.12
N PHE A 102 5.12 -0.49 -7.15
CA PHE A 102 5.49 -1.59 -6.26
C PHE A 102 4.61 -2.79 -6.60
N SER A 103 5.21 -3.95 -6.85
CA SER A 103 4.47 -5.13 -7.26
C SER A 103 5.17 -6.42 -6.83
N ASP A 104 4.40 -7.46 -6.52
CA ASP A 104 4.92 -8.81 -6.41
C ASP A 104 5.23 -9.44 -7.79
N GLU A 105 4.72 -8.84 -8.88
CA GLU A 105 5.00 -9.20 -10.27
C GLU A 105 5.33 -7.93 -11.12
N PRO A 106 6.52 -7.31 -10.96
CA PRO A 106 6.85 -6.05 -11.66
C PRO A 106 6.90 -6.20 -13.18
N GLU A 107 7.31 -7.35 -13.70
CA GLU A 107 7.35 -7.59 -15.14
C GLU A 107 5.96 -7.67 -15.75
N TRP A 108 4.99 -8.25 -15.03
CA TRP A 108 3.60 -8.27 -15.47
C TRP A 108 3.06 -6.85 -15.63
N VAL A 109 3.37 -5.96 -14.67
CA VAL A 109 2.94 -4.54 -14.71
C VAL A 109 3.43 -3.87 -15.98
N ARG A 110 4.72 -4.02 -16.31
CA ARG A 110 5.33 -3.42 -17.51
C ARG A 110 4.65 -3.85 -18.80
N GLN A 111 4.18 -5.11 -18.85
CA GLN A 111 3.60 -5.71 -20.05
C GLN A 111 2.09 -5.47 -20.20
N HIS A 112 1.37 -5.30 -19.08
CA HIS A 112 -0.10 -5.35 -19.09
C HIS A 112 -0.80 -4.07 -18.65
N LEU A 113 -0.12 -3.16 -17.94
CA LEU A 113 -0.72 -1.89 -17.54
C LEU A 113 -0.31 -0.76 -18.48
N ARG A 114 -1.26 0.12 -18.79
CA ARG A 114 -0.99 1.38 -19.48
C ARG A 114 -0.43 2.39 -18.49
N LEU A 115 0.90 2.49 -18.46
CA LEU A 115 1.62 3.37 -17.56
C LEU A 115 1.86 4.75 -18.19
N PRO A 116 1.91 5.83 -17.39
CA PRO A 116 2.26 7.16 -17.88
C PRO A 116 3.73 7.23 -18.31
N ARG A 117 4.11 8.33 -18.96
CA ARG A 117 5.49 8.55 -19.43
C ARG A 117 6.51 8.58 -18.28
N THR A 118 6.15 9.19 -17.16
CA THR A 118 6.98 9.34 -15.95
C THR A 118 6.64 8.23 -14.96
N VAL A 119 7.28 7.07 -15.14
CA VAL A 119 7.06 5.89 -14.30
C VAL A 119 8.37 5.20 -13.93
N GLN A 120 8.43 4.70 -12.71
CA GLN A 120 9.52 3.89 -12.16
C GLN A 120 8.91 2.61 -11.60
N VAL A 121 9.09 1.48 -12.31
CA VAL A 121 8.69 0.16 -11.80
C VAL A 121 9.84 -0.43 -11.02
N ILE A 122 9.65 -0.61 -9.72
CA ILE A 122 10.69 -1.03 -8.78
C ILE A 122 10.81 -2.55 -8.80
N ASP A 123 12.02 -3.06 -9.06
CA ASP A 123 12.30 -4.48 -8.97
C ASP A 123 12.45 -4.94 -7.52
N ASN A 124 12.00 -6.16 -7.25
CA ASN A 124 12.07 -6.76 -5.93
C ASN A 124 13.52 -7.17 -5.60
N ALA A 125 14.04 -6.62 -4.53
CA ALA A 125 15.34 -6.93 -3.95
C ALA A 125 15.15 -7.82 -2.71
N SER A 126 16.18 -8.58 -2.36
CA SER A 126 16.21 -9.41 -1.16
C SER A 126 16.46 -8.58 0.10
N ILE A 127 15.54 -7.66 0.40
CA ILE A 127 15.52 -6.83 1.61
C ILE A 127 14.24 -7.12 2.40
N ASN A 128 14.21 -6.69 3.66
CA ASN A 128 12.97 -6.71 4.43
C ASN A 128 11.85 -5.96 3.69
N PRO A 129 10.70 -6.61 3.40
CA PRO A 129 9.61 -5.99 2.66
C PRO A 129 9.08 -4.70 3.28
N PHE A 130 9.25 -4.52 4.59
CA PHE A 130 8.81 -3.32 5.28
C PHE A 130 9.46 -2.04 4.74
N TRP A 131 10.67 -2.11 4.18
CA TRP A 131 11.31 -0.95 3.53
C TRP A 131 10.50 -0.42 2.33
N TYR A 132 9.80 -1.28 1.60
CA TYR A 132 8.90 -0.83 0.52
C TYR A 132 7.63 -0.18 1.05
N ILE A 133 7.11 -0.62 2.20
CA ILE A 133 6.00 0.06 2.89
C ILE A 133 6.43 1.49 3.24
N LEU A 134 7.65 1.64 3.76
CA LEU A 134 8.21 2.96 4.06
C LEU A 134 8.42 3.80 2.79
N LEU A 135 8.90 3.24 1.68
CA LEU A 135 9.00 3.98 0.41
C LEU A 135 7.62 4.48 -0.05
N MET A 136 6.58 3.64 -0.02
CA MET A 136 5.21 4.07 -0.35
C MET A 136 4.72 5.19 0.57
N ALA A 137 5.06 5.14 1.86
CA ALA A 137 4.69 6.18 2.83
C ALA A 137 5.40 7.53 2.59
N GLN A 138 6.53 7.53 1.86
CA GLN A 138 7.25 8.75 1.47
C GLN A 138 6.73 9.36 0.15
N CYS A 139 5.85 8.68 -0.59
CA CYS A 139 5.17 9.28 -1.74
C CYS A 139 4.11 10.30 -1.29
N LYS A 140 3.88 11.35 -2.08
CA LYS A 140 2.87 12.39 -1.77
C LYS A 140 1.43 11.89 -1.87
N ASP A 141 1.18 10.97 -2.80
CA ASP A 141 -0.12 10.36 -3.04
C ASP A 141 0.03 8.82 -3.15
N ASN A 142 -1.05 8.06 -2.91
CA ASN A 142 -1.04 6.59 -2.97
C ASN A 142 -2.23 6.02 -3.75
N ILE A 143 -1.98 5.01 -4.59
CA ILE A 143 -2.96 4.13 -5.21
C ILE A 143 -2.74 2.72 -4.68
N LEU A 144 -3.76 2.15 -4.03
CA LEU A 144 -3.68 0.88 -3.31
C LEU A 144 -4.23 -0.27 -4.16
N SER A 145 -3.92 -1.49 -3.73
CA SER A 145 -4.67 -2.69 -4.09
C SER A 145 -5.33 -3.30 -2.85
N ASN A 146 -6.01 -4.44 -2.97
CA ASN A 146 -6.62 -5.16 -1.84
C ASN A 146 -5.58 -5.84 -0.94
N SER A 147 -4.57 -5.09 -0.51
CA SER A 147 -3.41 -5.61 0.20
C SER A 147 -3.12 -4.77 1.44
N SER A 148 -2.96 -5.45 2.58
CA SER A 148 -2.48 -4.86 3.83
C SER A 148 -1.15 -4.12 3.66
N PHE A 149 -0.32 -4.60 2.73
CA PHE A 149 0.96 -3.98 2.38
C PHE A 149 0.78 -2.53 1.90
N SER A 150 -0.07 -2.32 0.89
CA SER A 150 -0.35 -0.97 0.38
C SER A 150 -1.17 -0.11 1.34
N TRP A 151 -2.05 -0.74 2.12
CA TRP A 151 -2.85 -0.05 3.13
C TRP A 151 -1.95 0.57 4.20
N TRP A 152 -0.97 -0.18 4.71
CA TRP A 152 0.01 0.33 5.67
C TRP A 152 0.91 1.41 5.08
N GLY A 153 1.30 1.28 3.80
CA GLY A 153 2.06 2.33 3.11
C GLY A 153 1.30 3.66 3.05
N ALA A 154 0.01 3.61 2.74
CA ALA A 154 -0.84 4.80 2.68
C ALA A 154 -1.21 5.35 4.07
N TYR A 155 -1.42 4.47 5.06
CA TYR A 155 -1.70 4.89 6.43
C TYR A 155 -0.49 5.59 7.08
N LEU A 156 0.72 5.11 6.82
CA LEU A 156 1.96 5.72 7.32
C LEU A 156 2.37 7.00 6.55
N ASN A 157 1.64 7.37 5.50
CA ASN A 157 1.89 8.60 4.77
C ASN A 157 1.49 9.85 5.59
N ARG A 158 2.46 10.72 5.86
CA ARG A 158 2.31 11.92 6.70
C ARG A 158 1.97 13.21 5.94
N PHE A 159 1.92 13.20 4.60
CA PHE A 159 1.54 14.38 3.85
C PHE A 159 0.09 14.78 4.19
N ALA A 160 -0.11 16.07 4.49
CA ALA A 160 -1.42 16.60 4.91
C ALA A 160 -2.42 16.59 3.75
N ASP A 161 -1.97 17.00 2.57
CA ASP A 161 -2.78 17.10 1.35
C ASP A 161 -2.72 15.82 0.48
N LYS A 162 -2.35 14.68 1.09
CA LYS A 162 -2.22 13.41 0.37
C LYS A 162 -3.57 12.98 -0.20
N ARG A 163 -3.54 12.46 -1.42
CA ARG A 163 -4.69 11.75 -2.01
C ARG A 163 -4.41 10.27 -1.96
N ILE A 164 -5.40 9.52 -1.51
CA ILE A 164 -5.35 8.08 -1.43
C ILE A 164 -6.53 7.52 -2.24
N ILE A 165 -6.23 6.63 -3.18
CA ILE A 165 -7.22 5.87 -3.93
C ILE A 165 -7.14 4.42 -3.46
N ALA A 166 -8.25 3.91 -2.94
CA ALA A 166 -8.41 2.54 -2.47
C ALA A 166 -9.48 1.79 -3.28
N PRO A 167 -9.38 0.46 -3.38
CA PRO A 167 -10.42 -0.34 -4.02
C PRO A 167 -11.73 -0.23 -3.25
N LYS A 168 -12.83 0.01 -3.97
CA LYS A 168 -14.18 0.05 -3.39
C LYS A 168 -14.60 -1.29 -2.81
N ARG A 169 -14.12 -2.40 -3.40
CA ARG A 169 -14.45 -3.75 -2.95
C ARG A 169 -13.20 -4.45 -2.41
N TRP A 170 -13.13 -4.68 -1.09
CA TRP A 170 -11.97 -5.35 -0.50
C TRP A 170 -12.02 -6.87 -0.64
N MET A 171 -13.21 -7.44 -0.48
CA MET A 171 -13.50 -8.87 -0.48
C MET A 171 -14.65 -9.20 -1.45
N LEU A 172 -14.74 -10.41 -1.97
CA LEU A 172 -15.84 -10.81 -2.85
C LEU A 172 -17.13 -11.11 -2.08
N ASP A 173 -17.05 -11.56 -0.84
CA ASP A 173 -18.21 -11.91 -0.01
C ASP A 173 -18.83 -10.72 0.72
N ARG A 174 -18.28 -9.51 0.54
CA ARG A 174 -18.72 -8.28 1.21
C ARG A 174 -18.66 -7.08 0.29
N GLU A 175 -19.50 -6.10 0.58
CA GLU A 175 -19.56 -4.81 -0.11
C GLU A 175 -18.68 -3.74 0.56
N ASP A 176 -17.98 -4.09 1.66
CA ASP A 176 -17.15 -3.16 2.43
C ASP A 176 -15.77 -2.91 1.78
N THR A 177 -15.32 -1.67 1.93
CA THR A 177 -13.94 -1.26 1.69
C THR A 177 -13.21 -1.14 3.02
N LEU A 178 -11.88 -1.26 2.99
CA LEU A 178 -11.02 -0.87 4.12
C LEU A 178 -10.48 0.55 3.98
N ALA A 179 -11.04 1.36 3.07
CA ALA A 179 -10.68 2.76 2.92
C ALA A 179 -11.03 3.55 4.19
N LEU A 180 -10.07 4.32 4.70
CA LEU A 180 -10.29 5.23 5.82
C LEU A 180 -11.04 6.50 5.36
N GLU A 181 -11.52 7.29 6.32
CA GLU A 181 -12.15 8.58 6.04
C GLU A 181 -11.25 9.47 5.18
N GLY A 182 -11.84 10.07 4.13
CA GLY A 182 -11.14 10.91 3.17
C GLY A 182 -10.43 10.16 2.03
N TRP A 183 -10.34 8.82 2.09
CA TRP A 183 -9.77 8.04 0.98
C TRP A 183 -10.81 7.86 -0.14
N LEU A 184 -10.42 8.13 -1.37
CA LEU A 184 -11.27 7.95 -2.54
C LEU A 184 -11.41 6.46 -2.85
N GLN A 185 -12.63 6.02 -3.13
CA GLN A 185 -12.93 4.64 -3.50
C GLN A 185 -13.21 4.57 -4.99
N LEU A 186 -12.54 3.64 -5.69
CA LEU A 186 -12.82 3.29 -7.08
C LEU A 186 -13.21 1.82 -7.19
#